data_AF-A0A6L7A8W1-F1
#
_entry.id   AF-A0A6L7A8W1-F1
#
_cell.length_a   1.000
_cell.length_b   1.000
_cell.length_c   1.000
_cell.angle_alpha   90.00
_cell.angle_beta   90.00
_cell.angle_gamma   90.00
#
_symmetry.space_group_name_H-M   'P 1'
#
loop_
_entity.id
_entity.type
_entity.pdbx_description
1 polymer ?
#
loop_
_entity_poly.entity_id
_entity_poly.type
_entity_poly.pdbx_seq_one_letter_code
_entity_poly.pdbx_strand_id
1 'polypeptide(L)' 'MSISKDLIRGHIDTMILNILQQQDSYGYQVAKSVRLLSQQQYELNEATLYTAFRRLEKSGDITSYSKKAGILN' A
#
# COMPACT_ATOMS: atom_id res chain seq x y z
N MET A 1 -20.48 5.60 -11.64
CA MET A 1 -20.18 4.15 -11.67
C MET A 1 -19.37 3.84 -10.43
N SER A 2 -19.82 2.91 -9.58
CA SER A 2 -19.01 2.45 -8.44
C SER A 2 -18.05 1.37 -8.90
N ILE A 3 -16.79 1.44 -8.43
CA ILE A 3 -15.81 0.39 -8.72
C ILE A 3 -16.20 -0.86 -7.93
N SER A 4 -16.17 -2.05 -8.56
CA SER A 4 -16.45 -3.30 -7.87
C SER A 4 -15.41 -3.56 -6.77
N LYS A 5 -15.87 -3.75 -5.53
CA LYS A 5 -15.00 -4.03 -4.39
C LYS A 5 -14.22 -5.34 -4.56
N ASP A 6 -14.82 -6.34 -5.22
CA ASP A 6 -14.18 -7.62 -5.46
C ASP A 6 -13.09 -7.52 -6.52
N LEU A 7 -13.30 -6.70 -7.55
CA LEU A 7 -12.28 -6.40 -8.56
C LEU A 7 -11.06 -5.76 -7.91
N ILE A 8 -11.28 -4.73 -7.06
CA ILE A 8 -10.20 -4.07 -6.33
C ILE A 8 -9.48 -5.06 -5.43
N ARG A 9 -10.22 -5.87 -4.66
CA ARG A 9 -9.63 -6.84 -3.73
C ARG A 9 -8.68 -7.82 -4.43
N GLY A 10 -9.00 -8.25 -5.65
CA GLY A 10 -8.13 -9.11 -6.46
C GLY A 10 -6.82 -8.45 -6.92
N HIS A 11 -6.70 -7.12 -6.81
CA HIS A 11 -5.59 -6.34 -7.36
C HIS A 11 -4.84 -5.52 -6.30
N ILE A 12 -5.18 -5.66 -5.00
CA ILE A 12 -4.56 -4.89 -3.92
C ILE A 12 -3.04 -5.04 -3.94
N ASP A 13 -2.54 -6.25 -4.12
CA ASP A 13 -1.11 -6.53 -4.13
C ASP A 13 -0.41 -5.81 -5.29
N THR A 14 -0.96 -5.89 -6.49
CA THR A 14 -0.44 -5.19 -7.66
C THR A 14 -0.47 -3.67 -7.49
N MET A 15 -1.53 -3.11 -6.89
CA MET A 15 -1.61 -1.68 -6.59
C MET A 15 -0.50 -1.27 -5.61
N ILE A 16 -0.30 -2.04 -4.55
CA ILE A 16 0.75 -1.79 -3.55
C ILE A 16 2.12 -1.87 -4.19
N LEU A 17 2.40 -2.92 -4.97
CA LEU A 17 3.68 -3.08 -5.67
C LEU A 17 3.95 -1.94 -6.66
N ASN A 18 2.94 -1.49 -7.40
CA ASN A 18 3.09 -0.35 -8.31
C ASN A 18 3.41 0.96 -7.58
N ILE A 19 2.83 1.18 -6.39
CA ILE A 19 3.15 2.34 -5.54
C ILE A 19 4.60 2.24 -5.03
N LEU A 20 4.99 1.07 -4.51
CA LEU A 20 6.33 0.84 -3.96
C LEU A 20 7.43 0.84 -5.04
N GLN A 21 7.11 0.47 -6.28
CA GLN A 21 8.03 0.56 -7.41
C GLN A 21 8.45 2.02 -7.70
N GLN A 22 7.58 2.99 -7.43
CA GLN A 22 7.84 4.40 -7.70
C GLN A 22 8.67 5.05 -6.57
N GLN A 23 8.40 4.67 -5.32
CA GLN A 23 9.13 5.14 -4.15
C GLN A 23 8.84 4.27 -2.92
N ASP A 24 9.83 4.15 -2.05
CA ASP A 24 9.64 3.62 -0.71
C ASP A 24 8.53 4.39 0.01
N SER A 25 7.55 3.66 0.55
CA SER A 25 6.37 4.24 1.19
C SER A 25 6.03 3.48 2.47
N TYR A 26 5.38 4.16 3.41
CA TYR A 26 4.80 3.54 4.60
C TYR A 26 3.28 3.42 4.50
N GLY A 27 2.65 2.65 5.38
CA GLY A 27 1.25 2.24 5.25
C GLY A 27 0.27 3.39 4.97
N TYR A 28 0.39 4.50 5.70
CA TYR A 28 -0.46 5.67 5.45
C TYR A 28 -0.27 6.28 4.05
N GLN A 29 0.96 6.38 3.55
CA GLN A 29 1.22 6.88 2.20
C GLN A 29 0.65 5.98 1.12
N VAL A 30 0.72 4.66 1.30
CA VAL A 30 0.12 3.70 0.37
C VAL A 30 -1.40 3.86 0.35
N ALA A 31 -2.06 3.86 1.52
CA ALA A 31 -3.50 4.06 1.62
C ALA A 31 -3.95 5.40 1.00
N LYS A 32 -3.21 6.48 1.27
CA LYS A 32 -3.46 7.80 0.68
C LYS A 32 -3.33 7.79 -0.84
N SER A 33 -2.30 7.12 -1.37
CA SER A 33 -2.07 7.01 -2.82
C SER A 33 -3.19 6.25 -3.50
N VAL A 34 -3.65 5.13 -2.93
CA VAL A 34 -4.80 4.36 -3.46
C VAL A 34 -6.06 5.23 -3.50
N ARG A 35 -6.34 6.00 -2.44
CA ARG A 35 -7.49 6.92 -2.41
C ARG A 35 -7.41 8.00 -3.49
N LEU A 36 -6.23 8.57 -3.73
CA LEU A 36 -6.04 9.60 -4.75
C LEU A 36 -6.15 9.05 -6.17
N LEU A 37 -5.46 7.94 -6.46
CA LEU A 37 -5.47 7.28 -7.77
C LEU A 37 -6.85 6.74 -8.15
N SER A 38 -7.66 6.34 -7.16
CA SER A 38 -9.05 5.94 -7.36
C SER A 38 -10.04 7.11 -7.47
N GLN A 39 -9.58 8.36 -7.53
CA GLN A 39 -10.45 9.55 -7.53
C GLN A 39 -11.44 9.55 -6.36
N GLN A 40 -10.95 9.17 -5.17
CA GLN A 40 -11.72 9.03 -3.93
C GLN A 40 -12.83 7.96 -3.96
N GLN A 41 -12.88 7.10 -4.99
CA GLN A 41 -13.89 6.04 -5.10
C GLN A 41 -13.57 4.81 -4.23
N TYR A 42 -12.34 4.70 -3.73
CA TYR A 42 -11.94 3.59 -2.88
C TYR A 42 -11.02 4.02 -1.74
N GLU A 43 -11.31 3.51 -0.55
CA GLU A 43 -10.49 3.69 0.64
C GLU A 43 -10.00 2.32 1.11
N LEU A 44 -8.68 2.14 1.09
CA LEU A 44 -8.04 0.92 1.55
C LEU A 44 -7.93 0.98 3.07
N ASN A 45 -8.66 0.10 3.77
CA ASN A 45 -8.57 0.03 5.23
C ASN A 45 -7.22 -0.56 5.69
N GLU A 46 -6.79 -0.17 6.90
CA GLU A 46 -5.53 -0.60 7.49
C GLU A 46 -5.41 -2.12 7.62
N ALA A 47 -6.44 -2.81 8.10
CA ALA A 47 -6.37 -4.26 8.31
C ALA A 47 -6.07 -5.02 7.01
N THR A 48 -6.65 -4.56 5.91
CA THR A 48 -6.43 -5.11 4.57
C THR A 48 -5.04 -4.79 4.07
N LEU A 49 -4.59 -3.55 4.25
CA LEU A 49 -3.24 -3.10 3.88
C LEU A 49 -2.16 -3.91 4.60
N TYR A 50 -2.24 -4.03 5.92
CA TYR A 50 -1.26 -4.79 6.70
C TYR A 50 -1.30 -6.29 6.40
N THR A 51 -2.49 -6.83 6.04
CA THR A 51 -2.59 -8.22 5.57
C THR A 51 -1.90 -8.41 4.23
N ALA A 52 -2.04 -7.46 3.30
CA ALA A 52 -1.35 -7.47 2.02
C ALA A 52 0.17 -7.32 2.19
N PHE A 53 0.65 -6.40 3.03
CA PHE A 53 2.07 -6.27 3.35
C PHE A 53 2.67 -7.57 3.89
N ARG A 54 2.02 -8.22 4.87
CA ARG A 54 2.50 -9.51 5.39
C ARG A 54 2.56 -10.60 4.32
N ARG A 55 1.60 -10.62 3.39
CA ARG A 55 1.61 -11.58 2.27
C ARG A 55 2.79 -11.30 1.32
N LEU A 56 2.97 -10.04 0.93
CA LEU A 56 4.03 -9.60 0.02
C LEU A 56 5.44 -9.78 0.62
N GLU A 57 5.61 -9.53 1.92
CA GLU A 57 6.87 -9.82 2.62
C GLU A 57 7.14 -11.33 2.65
N LYS A 58 6.11 -12.14 2.92
CA LYS A 58 6.23 -13.60 2.95
C LYS A 58 6.58 -14.20 1.58
N SER A 59 6.11 -13.61 0.48
CA SER A 59 6.48 -14.01 -0.88
C SER A 59 7.84 -13.48 -1.33
N GLY A 60 8.44 -12.55 -0.57
CA GLY A 60 9.71 -11.91 -0.91
C GLY A 60 9.59 -10.79 -1.94
N ASP A 61 8.37 -10.30 -2.20
CA ASP A 61 8.13 -9.23 -3.18
C ASP A 61 8.49 -7.84 -2.63
N ILE A 62 8.47 -7.68 -1.29
CA ILE A 62 8.83 -6.43 -0.60
C ILE A 62 9.65 -6.73 0.66
N THR A 63 10.36 -5.71 1.16
CA THR A 63 11.01 -5.74 2.46
C THR A 63 10.65 -4.48 3.25
N SER A 64 10.63 -4.60 4.57
CA SER A 64 10.46 -3.45 5.48
C SER A 64 11.77 -3.05 6.13
N TYR A 65 11.90 -1.76 6.44
CA TYR A 65 13.03 -1.21 7.15
C TYR A 65 12.58 -0.02 8.01
N SER A 66 13.33 0.24 9.08
CA SER A 66 13.08 1.39 9.96
C SER A 66 14.11 2.48 9.67
N LYS A 67 13.64 3.70 9.35
CA LYS A 67 14.51 4.87 9.31
C LYS A 67 14.84 5.26 10.75
N LYS A 68 16.13 5.24 11.13
CA LYS A 68 16.57 5.87 12.37
C LYS A 68 16.39 7.38 12.20
N ALA A 69 15.60 8.01 13.06
CA ALA A 69 15.53 9.46 13.10
C ALA A 69 16.92 9.98 13.47
N GLY A 70 17.57 10.68 12.55
CA GLY A 70 18.82 11.36 12.84
C GLY A 70 18.54 12.47 13.84
N ILE A 71 19.19 12.41 15.00
CA ILE A 71 19.40 13.60 15.82
C ILE A 71 20.33 14.47 14.97
N LEU A 72 19.78 15.51 14.33
CA LEU A 72 20.59 16.56 13.74
C LEU A 72 21.32 17.24 14.90
N ASN A 73 22.66 17.19 14.87
CA ASN A 73 23.51 18.05 15.70
C ASN A 73 23.46 19.48 15.16
#